data_AF-A0A2V5JIU6-F1
#
_entry.id   AF-A0A2V5JIU6-F1
#
_cell.length_a   1.000
_cell.length_b   1.000
_cell.length_c   1.000
_cell.angle_alpha   90.00
_cell.angle_beta   90.00
_cell.angle_gamma   90.00
#
_symmetry.space_group_name_H-M   'P 1'
#
loop_
_entity.id
_entity.type
_entity.pdbx_description
1 polymer ?
#
loop_
_entity_poly.entity_id
_entity_poly.type
_entity_poly.pdbx_seq_one_letter_code
_entity_poly.pdbx_strand_id
1 'polypeptide(L)'
;VFFITFEAATLFHHSNWRLPIKLERILNLIIVTPRMHGIHHSIVQRETNSNWGTIFCWWDKLHRTLRRDIPQDAITIGVAAYREEHELTLGKLFALPFRGQREWRLPNGEEPERDPQPAEKLVE
;
A
#
# COMPACT_ATOMS: atom_id res chain seq x y z
N VAL A 1 -8.76 -13.58 -21.63
CA VAL A 1 -8.68 -14.16 -20.26
C VAL A 1 -7.69 -13.39 -19.40
N PHE A 2 -6.38 -13.38 -19.71
CA PHE A 2 -5.36 -12.65 -18.93
C PHE A 2 -5.74 -11.19 -18.61
N PHE A 3 -6.02 -10.38 -19.64
CA PHE A 3 -6.36 -8.95 -19.47
C PHE A 3 -7.53 -8.75 -18.50
N ILE A 4 -8.63 -9.47 -18.70
CA ILE A 4 -9.82 -9.38 -17.84
C ILE A 4 -9.48 -9.75 -16.39
N THR A 5 -8.70 -10.82 -16.18
CA THR A 5 -8.29 -11.26 -14.85
C THR A 5 -7.38 -10.23 -14.18
N PHE A 6 -6.42 -9.68 -14.91
CA PHE A 6 -5.50 -8.66 -14.41
C PHE A 6 -6.26 -7.39 -14.02
N GLU A 7 -7.08 -6.85 -14.92
CA GLU A 7 -7.88 -5.65 -14.65
C GLU A 7 -8.86 -5.84 -13.49
N ALA A 8 -9.55 -6.99 -13.44
CA ALA A 8 -10.45 -7.29 -12.32
C ALA A 8 -9.71 -7.37 -10.98
N ALA A 9 -8.52 -7.98 -10.95
CA ALA A 9 -7.68 -8.02 -9.75
C ALA A 9 -7.20 -6.61 -9.36
N THR A 10 -6.74 -5.82 -10.34
CA THR A 10 -6.31 -4.43 -10.15
C THR A 10 -7.42 -3.58 -9.55
N LEU A 11 -8.63 -3.63 -10.12
CA LEU A 11 -9.79 -2.93 -9.59
C LEU A 11 -10.18 -3.42 -8.19
N PHE A 12 -10.09 -4.73 -7.93
CA PHE A 12 -10.42 -5.30 -6.64
C PHE A 12 -9.48 -4.81 -5.53
N HIS A 13 -8.17 -4.94 -5.68
CA HIS A 13 -7.24 -4.56 -4.60
C HIS A 13 -6.97 -3.04 -4.52
N HIS A 14 -7.32 -2.26 -5.55
CA HIS A 14 -7.38 -0.79 -5.45
C HIS A 14 -8.76 -0.27 -5.02
N SER A 15 -9.71 -1.16 -4.70
CA SER A 15 -10.97 -0.72 -4.12
C SER A 15 -10.76 -0.26 -2.67
N ASN A 16 -11.56 0.70 -2.22
CA ASN A 16 -11.60 1.10 -0.80
C ASN A 16 -12.53 0.19 0.03
N TRP A 17 -12.81 -1.03 -0.43
CA TRP A 17 -13.67 -1.95 0.30
C TRP A 17 -13.00 -2.43 1.58
N ARG A 18 -13.71 -2.27 2.70
CA ARG A 18 -13.34 -2.87 3.98
C ARG A 18 -13.96 -4.26 4.07
N LEU A 19 -13.15 -5.28 3.83
CA LEU A 19 -13.59 -6.67 3.94
C LEU A 19 -13.65 -7.09 5.42
N PRO A 20 -14.61 -7.94 5.82
CA PRO A 20 -14.54 -8.60 7.11
C PRO A 20 -13.23 -9.38 7.23
N ILE A 21 -12.49 -9.21 8.33
CA ILE A 21 -11.13 -9.76 8.49
C ILE A 21 -11.04 -11.27 8.23
N LYS A 22 -12.08 -12.03 8.59
CA LYS A 22 -12.11 -13.48 8.38
C LYS A 22 -12.12 -13.82 6.89
N LEU A 23 -12.93 -13.10 6.10
CA LEU A 23 -12.98 -13.27 4.65
C LEU A 23 -11.65 -12.88 4.03
N GLU A 24 -11.08 -11.75 4.45
CA GLU A 24 -9.80 -11.29 3.94
C GLU A 24 -8.67 -12.31 4.18
N ARG A 25 -8.61 -12.90 5.38
CA ARG A 25 -7.62 -13.94 5.72
C ARG A 25 -7.72 -15.15 4.80
N ILE A 26 -8.93 -15.55 4.41
CA ILE A 26 -9.17 -16.65 3.46
C ILE A 26 -8.71 -16.23 2.05
N LEU A 27 -9.06 -15.02 1.62
CA LEU A 27 -8.68 -14.52 0.29
C LEU A 27 -7.16 -14.37 0.15
N ASN A 28 -6.46 -13.89 1.19
CA ASN A 28 -4.99 -13.79 1.24
C ASN A 28 -4.26 -15.15 1.27
N LEU A 29 -4.98 -16.28 1.16
CA LEU A 29 -4.34 -17.55 0.83
C LEU A 29 -3.90 -17.58 -0.65
N ILE A 30 -4.63 -16.87 -1.52
CA ILE A 30 -4.48 -16.94 -2.97
C ILE A 30 -4.28 -15.53 -3.55
N ILE A 31 -5.22 -14.62 -3.30
CA ILE A 31 -5.28 -13.32 -3.97
C ILE A 31 -4.88 -12.14 -3.08
N VAL A 32 -4.50 -11.04 -3.73
CA VAL A 32 -4.25 -9.75 -3.08
C VAL A 32 -5.57 -9.06 -2.77
N THR A 33 -5.73 -8.54 -1.56
CA THR A 33 -6.95 -7.88 -1.08
C THR A 33 -6.76 -6.37 -0.90
N PRO A 34 -7.86 -5.59 -0.83
CA PRO A 34 -7.82 -4.14 -0.61
C PRO A 34 -6.86 -3.68 0.48
N ARG A 35 -6.98 -4.22 1.71
CA ARG A 35 -6.09 -3.83 2.81
C ARG A 35 -4.65 -4.26 2.58
N MET A 36 -4.43 -5.46 2.06
CA MET A 36 -3.08 -5.97 1.77
C MET A 36 -2.35 -5.03 0.81
N HIS A 37 -2.99 -4.67 -0.30
CA HIS A 37 -2.43 -3.71 -1.26
C HIS A 37 -2.37 -2.29 -0.69
N GLY A 38 -3.33 -1.89 0.14
CA GLY A 38 -3.29 -0.62 0.85
C GLY A 38 -2.00 -0.41 1.65
N ILE A 39 -1.45 -1.48 2.26
CA ILE A 39 -0.17 -1.40 2.99
C ILE A 39 0.98 -0.99 2.06
N HIS A 40 0.99 -1.47 0.81
CA HIS A 40 1.95 -1.06 -0.21
C HIS A 40 1.85 0.45 -0.53
N HIS A 41 0.68 1.07 -0.38
CA HIS A 41 0.48 2.51 -0.58
C HIS A 41 0.78 3.37 0.65
N SER A 42 1.21 2.76 1.76
CA SER A 42 1.50 3.47 3.01
C SER A 42 2.68 4.42 2.88
N ILE A 43 2.60 5.58 3.54
CA ILE A 43 3.74 6.50 3.68
C ILE A 43 4.90 5.92 4.51
N VAL A 44 4.69 4.83 5.25
CA VAL A 44 5.76 4.21 6.05
C VAL A 44 6.62 3.34 5.14
N GLN A 45 7.92 3.63 5.03
CA GLN A 45 8.76 3.06 3.96
C GLN A 45 8.83 1.52 3.98
N ARG A 46 8.89 0.92 5.16
CA ARG A 46 8.88 -0.54 5.29
C ARG A 46 7.52 -1.16 4.90
N GLU A 47 6.42 -0.42 5.05
CA GLU A 47 5.09 -0.84 4.62
C GLU A 47 4.96 -0.71 3.10
N THR A 48 5.41 0.41 2.50
CA THR A 48 5.38 0.59 1.04
C THR A 48 6.21 -0.48 0.32
N ASN A 49 7.35 -0.85 0.91
CA ASN A 49 8.23 -1.89 0.38
C ASN A 49 7.76 -3.32 0.75
N SER A 50 6.47 -3.59 0.60
CA SER A 50 5.84 -4.89 0.86
C SER A 50 4.64 -5.08 -0.08
N ASN A 51 4.12 -6.30 -0.19
CA ASN A 51 2.90 -6.63 -0.94
C ASN A 51 2.90 -6.18 -2.42
N TRP A 52 3.92 -6.58 -3.18
CA TRP A 52 4.13 -6.20 -4.59
C TRP A 52 3.24 -6.96 -5.58
N GLY A 53 2.62 -8.06 -5.16
CA GLY A 53 1.75 -8.86 -6.02
C GLY A 53 0.52 -8.09 -6.49
N THR A 54 0.07 -8.37 -7.72
CA THR A 54 -1.18 -7.82 -8.27
C THR A 54 -2.34 -8.81 -8.19
N ILE A 55 -2.12 -10.04 -8.68
CA ILE A 55 -3.14 -11.10 -8.67
C ILE A 55 -2.93 -12.01 -7.46
N PHE A 56 -1.76 -12.66 -7.40
CA PHE A 56 -1.47 -13.69 -6.40
C PHE A 56 -0.51 -13.20 -5.31
N CYS A 57 -0.88 -13.46 -4.05
CA CYS A 57 -0.05 -13.15 -2.88
C CYS A 57 1.15 -14.09 -2.69
N TRP A 58 1.26 -15.16 -3.49
CA TRP A 58 2.34 -16.16 -3.37
C TRP A 58 3.71 -15.58 -3.70
N TRP A 59 3.77 -14.61 -4.60
CA TRP A 59 5.01 -13.91 -4.92
C TRP A 59 5.57 -13.19 -3.69
N ASP A 60 4.70 -12.55 -2.90
CA ASP A 60 5.11 -11.90 -1.65
C ASP A 60 5.50 -12.88 -0.55
N LYS A 61 4.86 -14.06 -0.51
CA LYS A 61 5.28 -15.14 0.39
C LYS A 61 6.68 -15.65 0.01
N LEU A 62 6.92 -15.87 -1.28
CA LEU A 62 8.19 -16.38 -1.80
C LEU A 62 9.34 -15.41 -1.52
N HIS A 63 9.12 -14.11 -1.71
CA HIS A 63 10.15 -13.07 -1.55
C HIS A 63 10.17 -12.45 -0.15
N ARG A 64 9.36 -12.96 0.79
CA ARG A 64 9.27 -12.47 2.18
C ARG A 64 8.86 -11.00 2.30
N THR A 65 8.01 -10.55 1.39
CA THR A 65 7.42 -9.19 1.36
C THR A 65 5.96 -9.17 1.78
N LEU A 66 5.37 -10.29 2.21
CA LEU A 66 3.97 -10.33 2.64
C LEU A 66 3.78 -9.65 4.00
N ARG A 67 2.99 -8.57 4.04
CA ARG A 67 2.50 -7.91 5.27
C ARG A 67 0.99 -7.90 5.36
N ARG A 68 0.47 -8.10 6.57
CA ARG A 68 -0.98 -8.16 6.88
C ARG A 68 -1.30 -7.62 8.28
N ASP A 69 -0.34 -6.93 8.89
CA ASP A 69 -0.25 -6.54 10.28
C ASP A 69 -0.65 -5.09 10.54
N ILE A 70 -1.21 -4.41 9.52
CA ILE A 70 -1.66 -3.01 9.63
C ILE A 70 -3.18 -2.93 9.41
N PRO A 71 -3.96 -2.39 10.37
CA PRO A 71 -5.38 -2.11 10.18
C PRO A 71 -5.62 -1.16 9.01
N GLN A 72 -6.71 -1.35 8.25
CA GLN A 72 -6.94 -0.60 7.00
C GLN A 72 -7.08 0.91 7.22
N ASP A 73 -7.75 1.30 8.29
CA ASP A 73 -7.98 2.68 8.72
C ASP A 73 -6.72 3.38 9.22
N ALA A 74 -5.74 2.61 9.68
CA ALA A 74 -4.48 3.15 10.13
C ALA A 74 -3.52 3.49 8.96
N ILE A 75 -3.80 3.03 7.74
CA ILE A 75 -2.95 3.25 6.57
C ILE A 75 -3.09 4.69 6.09
N THR A 76 -2.01 5.47 6.18
CA THR A 76 -1.95 6.79 5.54
C THR A 76 -1.34 6.63 4.17
N ILE A 77 -2.12 6.91 3.12
CA ILE A 77 -1.71 6.72 1.73
C ILE A 77 -0.84 7.91 1.25
N GLY A 78 0.17 7.60 0.44
CA GLY A 78 0.90 8.58 -0.35
C GLY A 78 2.41 8.37 -0.35
N VAL A 79 3.13 9.33 -0.93
CA VAL A 79 4.60 9.36 -0.91
C VAL A 79 5.04 10.36 0.14
N ALA A 80 5.87 9.93 1.10
CA ALA A 80 6.25 10.75 2.26
C ALA A 80 6.81 12.13 1.86
N ALA A 81 7.62 12.17 0.80
CA ALA A 81 8.35 13.36 0.35
C ALA A 81 7.55 14.39 -0.46
N TYR A 82 6.33 14.04 -0.90
CA TYR A 82 5.52 14.87 -1.79
C TYR A 82 4.10 14.98 -1.25
N ARG A 83 3.92 15.84 -0.24
CA ARG A 83 2.64 16.01 0.48
C ARG A 83 2.07 17.41 0.45
N GLU A 84 2.86 18.39 0.06
CA GLU A 84 2.42 19.79 0.03
C GLU A 84 1.63 20.05 -1.26
N GLU A 85 0.37 20.49 -1.13
CA GLU A 85 -0.55 20.67 -2.27
C GLU A 85 0.03 21.58 -3.37
N HIS A 86 0.78 22.61 -2.97
CA HIS A 86 1.40 23.55 -3.91
C HIS A 86 2.50 22.89 -4.77
N GLU A 87 2.96 21.69 -4.43
CA GLU A 87 3.90 20.87 -5.20
C GLU A 87 3.22 19.89 -6.15
N LEU A 88 1.94 19.58 -5.93
CA LEU A 88 1.16 18.60 -6.69
C LEU A 88 0.39 19.23 -7.86
N THR A 89 0.93 20.30 -8.43
CA THR A 89 0.36 20.93 -9.62
C THR A 89 0.76 20.16 -10.87
N LEU A 90 -0.09 20.19 -11.91
CA LEU A 90 0.14 19.45 -13.15
C LEU A 90 1.55 19.65 -13.72
N GLY A 91 2.02 20.90 -13.82
CA GLY A 91 3.35 21.20 -14.34
C GLY A 91 4.49 20.67 -13.48
N LYS A 92 4.34 20.69 -12.14
CA LYS A 92 5.35 20.14 -11.23
C LYS A 92 5.38 18.62 -11.26
N LEU A 93 4.23 17.96 -11.38
CA LEU A 93 4.13 16.50 -11.53
C LEU A 93 4.76 16.02 -12.84
N PHE A 94 4.53 16.70 -13.97
CA PHE A 94 5.21 16.38 -15.23
C PHE A 94 6.72 16.62 -15.20
N ALA A 95 7.19 17.58 -14.39
CA ALA A 95 8.61 17.82 -14.20
C ALA A 95 9.28 16.81 -13.25
N LEU A 96 8.49 16.05 -12.46
CA LEU A 96 9.00 15.19 -11.39
C LEU A 96 9.99 14.12 -11.88
N PRO A 97 9.77 13.41 -13.01
CA PRO A 97 10.72 12.41 -13.52
C PRO A 97 12.09 13.00 -13.94
N PHE A 98 12.18 14.31 -14.13
CA PHE A 98 13.41 14.99 -14.55
C PHE A 98 14.15 15.68 -13.38
N ARG A 99 13.65 15.49 -12.15
CA ARG A 99 14.27 15.99 -10.92
C ARG A 99 14.83 14.81 -10.11
N GLY A 100 15.82 15.09 -9.26
CA GLY A 100 16.28 14.10 -8.29
C GLY A 100 15.16 13.70 -7.34
N GLN A 101 15.01 12.40 -7.09
CA GLN A 101 14.06 11.90 -6.11
C GLN A 101 14.48 12.34 -4.70
N ARG A 102 13.54 12.92 -3.95
CA ARG A 102 13.74 13.29 -2.55
C ARG A 102 13.82 12.05 -1.67
N GLU A 103 14.51 12.18 -0.54
CA GLU A 103 14.52 11.16 0.51
C GLU A 103 13.09 10.88 0.99
N TRP A 104 12.85 9.66 1.47
CA TRP A 104 11.54 9.23 1.98
C TRP A 104 11.27 9.79 3.39
N ARG A 105 11.18 11.12 3.48
CA ARG A 105 10.90 11.88 4.70
C ARG A 105 9.69 12.79 4.47
N LEU A 106 8.97 13.11 5.53
CA LEU A 106 7.92 14.12 5.51
C LEU A 106 8.52 15.52 5.24
N PRO A 107 7.71 16.51 4.81
CA PRO A 107 8.20 17.88 4.59
C PRO A 107 8.84 18.54 5.82
N ASN A 108 8.48 18.10 7.03
CA ASN A 108 9.09 18.52 8.29
C ASN A 108 10.42 17.81 8.62
N GLY A 109 10.87 16.87 7.78
CA GLY A 109 12.11 16.10 7.96
C GLY A 109 11.96 14.76 8.70
N GLU A 110 10.80 14.49 9.28
CA GLU A 110 10.55 13.24 10.03
C GLU A 110 10.43 12.03 9.10
N GLU A 111 10.91 10.87 9.54
CA GLU A 111 10.65 9.60 8.87
C GLU A 111 9.30 9.04 9.37
N PRO A 112 8.35 8.72 8.47
CA PRO A 112 7.12 8.07 8.89
C PRO A 112 7.42 6.67 9.44
N GLU A 113 7.18 6.52 10.74
CA GLU A 113 7.23 5.23 11.42
C GLU A 113 5.86 4.86 11.98
N ARG A 114 5.71 3.58 12.29
CA ARG A 114 4.51 3.05 12.94
C ARG A 114 4.92 2.08 14.03
N ASP A 115 4.33 2.17 15.20
CA ASP A 115 4.53 1.14 16.21
C ASP A 115 3.76 -0.14 15.84
N PRO A 116 4.33 -1.34 16.12
CA PRO A 116 3.59 -2.59 15.98
C PRO A 116 2.25 -2.52 16.71
N GLN A 117 1.16 -2.85 16.03
CA GLN A 117 -0.17 -2.84 16.62
C GLN A 117 -0.51 -4.23 17.21
N PRO A 118 -1.29 -4.29 18.30
CA PRO A 118 -1.82 -5.55 18.82
C PRO A 118 -2.68 -6.26 17.76
N ALA A 119 -2.68 -7.59 17.78
CA ALA A 119 -3.40 -8.41 16.80
C ALA A 119 -4.92 -8.20 16.85
N GLU A 120 -5.44 -7.74 17.99
CA GLU A 120 -6.86 -7.45 18.23
C GLU A 120 -7.35 -6.30 17.34
N LYS A 121 -6.52 -5.29 17.10
CA LYS A 121 -6.86 -4.15 16.22
C LYS A 121 -6.93 -4.53 14.75
N LEU A 122 -6.41 -5.69 14.36
CA LEU A 122 -6.57 -6.21 13.01
C LEU A 122 -7.94 -6.85 12.79
N VAL A 123 -8.69 -7.13 13.86
CA VAL A 123 -9.94 -7.89 13.82
C VAL A 123 -11.17 -6.99 13.68
N GLU A 124 -11.04 -5.71 14.04
CA GLU A 124 -12.04 -4.65 13.80
C GLU A 124 -12.03 -4.16 12.34
#